data_AF-N1UPV4-F1
#
_entry.id   AF-N1UPV4-F1
#
_cell.length_a   1.000
_cell.length_b   1.000
_cell.length_c   1.000
_cell.angle_alpha   90.00
_cell.angle_beta   90.00
_cell.angle_gamma   90.00
#
_symmetry.space_group_name_H-M   'P 1'
#
loop_
_entity.id
_entity.type
_entity.pdbx_description
1 polymer ?
#
loop_
_entity_poly.entity_id
_entity_poly.type
_entity_poly.pdbx_seq_one_letter_code
_entity_poly.pdbx_strand_id
1 'polypeptide(L)'
;MYLIGAGQAVHSEYFMFKGNFATPAGRAGDLAFSTAGIEREEIDYAWIYDCFVGMIILQSSEYFGVSKKEISESLKNGIIKFKNGKTILVNQMGGILNYQAAMSVSAATGLVDVAAHYGLYSKESPNVLITRPGKTLLGGNGGIDSINSVAIFSSEPSRLKPKKIKIKRLFLNQNWANDNEIGTLYSSTTVNLNPGFITKTPYSLALVKMQPGRYVMVNVFNSKGELLKTDQDFQFDSSKLKIRNENGILKGILI
;
A
#
# COMPACT_ATOMS: atom_id res chain seq x y z
N MET A 1 10.55 -22.12 13.88
CA MET A 1 9.65 -21.14 13.23
C MET A 1 8.72 -21.91 12.31
N TYR A 2 7.44 -21.95 12.63
CA TYR A 2 6.41 -22.67 11.88
C TYR A 2 5.49 -21.68 11.19
N LEU A 3 5.18 -21.88 9.91
CA LEU A 3 4.14 -21.11 9.22
C LEU A 3 2.77 -21.58 9.71
N ILE A 4 2.03 -20.72 10.38
CA ILE A 4 0.73 -21.06 10.97
C ILE A 4 -0.45 -20.41 10.26
N GLY A 5 -0.22 -19.33 9.51
CA GLY A 5 -1.25 -18.70 8.69
C GLY A 5 -0.65 -17.99 7.48
N ALA A 6 -1.42 -17.92 6.41
CA ALA A 6 -1.05 -17.22 5.20
C ALA A 6 -2.27 -16.64 4.50
N GLY A 7 -2.09 -15.50 3.85
CA GLY A 7 -3.14 -14.83 3.11
C GLY A 7 -2.57 -14.06 1.95
N GLN A 8 -3.23 -14.14 0.80
CA GLN A 8 -2.85 -13.40 -0.39
C GLN A 8 -4.09 -12.75 -0.97
N ALA A 9 -3.93 -11.53 -1.45
CA ALA A 9 -4.97 -10.82 -2.17
C ALA A 9 -4.37 -10.02 -3.31
N VAL A 10 -5.11 -10.00 -4.42
CA VAL A 10 -4.76 -9.27 -5.63
C VAL A 10 -5.84 -8.24 -5.94
N HIS A 11 -5.41 -7.13 -6.53
CA HIS A 11 -6.20 -6.07 -7.11
C HIS A 11 -5.61 -5.74 -8.49
N SER A 12 -6.31 -4.91 -9.27
CA SER A 12 -5.74 -4.28 -10.47
C SER A 12 -4.32 -3.76 -10.27
N GLU A 13 -3.46 -4.05 -11.25
CA GLU A 13 -2.12 -3.51 -11.40
C GLU A 13 -2.13 -1.98 -11.55
N TYR A 14 -3.05 -1.46 -12.36
CA TYR A 14 -3.19 -0.01 -12.54
C TYR A 14 -4.04 0.58 -11.42
N PHE A 15 -3.48 1.59 -10.76
CA PHE A 15 -4.08 2.26 -9.60
C PHE A 15 -5.47 2.83 -9.87
N MET A 16 -5.70 3.41 -11.06
CA MET A 16 -6.99 4.02 -11.43
C MET A 16 -8.16 3.04 -11.40
N PHE A 17 -7.92 1.78 -11.75
CA PHE A 17 -8.93 0.73 -11.74
C PHE A 17 -9.20 0.17 -10.34
N LYS A 18 -8.44 0.58 -9.32
CA LYS A 18 -8.70 0.09 -7.96
C LYS A 18 -9.99 0.69 -7.41
N GLY A 19 -11.01 -0.13 -7.16
CA GLY A 19 -12.32 0.30 -6.64
C GLY A 19 -12.17 1.17 -5.40
N ASN A 20 -12.59 2.44 -5.50
CA ASN A 20 -12.40 3.44 -4.44
C ASN A 20 -10.95 3.55 -3.91
N PHE A 21 -9.96 3.24 -4.76
CA PHE A 21 -8.54 3.20 -4.41
C PHE A 21 -8.23 2.27 -3.23
N ALA A 22 -9.03 1.22 -3.06
CA ALA A 22 -8.83 0.23 -2.00
C ALA A 22 -7.55 -0.58 -2.24
N THR A 23 -6.90 -0.95 -1.14
CA THR A 23 -5.75 -1.85 -1.13
C THR A 23 -6.17 -3.30 -0.90
N PRO A 24 -5.48 -4.29 -1.50
CA PRO A 24 -5.68 -5.69 -1.17
C PRO A 24 -5.08 -6.10 0.20
N ALA A 25 -4.28 -5.24 0.85
CA ALA A 25 -3.60 -5.55 2.11
C ALA A 25 -4.55 -6.05 3.22
N GLY A 26 -5.68 -5.38 3.44
CA GLY A 26 -6.63 -5.78 4.48
C GLY A 26 -7.17 -7.19 4.27
N ARG A 27 -7.47 -7.55 3.02
CA ARG A 27 -7.93 -8.90 2.67
C ARG A 27 -6.82 -9.95 2.86
N ALA A 28 -5.58 -9.64 2.48
CA ALA A 28 -4.45 -10.55 2.71
C ALA A 28 -4.24 -10.77 4.21
N GLY A 29 -4.31 -9.71 5.02
CA GLY A 29 -4.26 -9.79 6.47
C GLY A 29 -5.40 -10.62 7.05
N ASP A 30 -6.65 -10.31 6.71
CA ASP A 30 -7.84 -11.05 7.16
C ASP A 30 -7.68 -12.56 6.92
N LEU A 31 -7.24 -12.95 5.72
CA LEU A 31 -6.99 -14.36 5.37
C LEU A 31 -5.86 -14.99 6.20
N ALA A 32 -4.75 -14.27 6.43
CA ALA A 32 -3.65 -14.79 7.22
C ALA A 32 -4.04 -15.03 8.68
N PHE A 33 -4.73 -14.08 9.32
CA PHE A 33 -5.22 -14.22 10.69
C PHE A 33 -6.32 -15.28 10.80
N SER A 34 -7.24 -15.32 9.82
CA SER A 34 -8.27 -16.34 9.72
C SER A 34 -7.67 -17.74 9.62
N THR A 35 -6.69 -17.97 8.74
CA THR A 35 -6.04 -19.28 8.58
C THR A 35 -5.22 -19.69 9.80
N ALA A 36 -4.54 -18.74 10.46
CA ALA A 36 -3.83 -18.99 11.72
C ALA A 36 -4.76 -19.29 12.89
N GLY A 37 -6.02 -18.85 12.83
CA GLY A 37 -6.98 -19.01 13.93
C GLY A 37 -6.68 -18.12 15.14
N ILE A 38 -5.90 -17.04 14.97
CA ILE A 38 -5.48 -16.12 16.03
C ILE A 38 -6.10 -14.73 15.86
N GLU A 39 -5.97 -13.88 16.86
CA GLU A 39 -6.29 -12.45 16.80
C GLU A 39 -5.06 -11.59 16.47
N ARG A 40 -5.28 -10.34 16.07
CA ARG A 40 -4.23 -9.41 15.59
C ARG A 40 -3.25 -9.03 16.70
N GLU A 41 -3.75 -8.90 17.92
CA GLU A 41 -3.03 -8.56 19.14
C GLU A 41 -2.10 -9.68 19.64
N GLU A 42 -2.20 -10.88 19.06
CA GLU A 42 -1.34 -12.01 19.42
C GLU A 42 0.02 -11.99 18.72
N ILE A 43 0.25 -11.04 17.82
CA ILE A 43 1.54 -10.82 17.16
C ILE A 43 2.48 -10.05 18.09
N ASP A 44 3.74 -10.47 18.17
CA ASP A 44 4.77 -9.82 18.99
C ASP A 44 5.71 -8.94 18.16
N TYR A 45 5.97 -9.37 16.92
CA TYR A 45 6.83 -8.66 15.98
C TYR A 45 6.25 -8.72 14.57
N ALA A 46 6.34 -7.62 13.83
CA ALA A 46 5.91 -7.55 12.46
C ALA A 46 7.01 -7.00 11.56
N TRP A 47 7.33 -7.73 10.49
CA TRP A 47 8.02 -7.16 9.35
C TRP A 47 7.02 -6.76 8.29
N ILE A 48 7.03 -5.51 7.88
CA ILE A 48 6.04 -4.92 6.96
C ILE A 48 6.78 -4.23 5.84
N TYR A 49 6.45 -4.62 4.61
CA TYR A 49 6.97 -4.02 3.39
C TYR A 49 6.80 -2.49 3.38
N ASP A 50 7.90 -1.77 3.18
CA ASP A 50 7.99 -0.33 3.40
C ASP A 50 8.74 0.42 2.27
N CYS A 51 8.72 -0.06 1.02
CA CYS A 51 9.43 0.61 -0.10
C CYS A 51 9.12 2.11 -0.27
N PHE A 52 7.99 2.57 0.26
CA PHE A 52 7.69 3.97 0.52
C PHE A 52 7.12 4.11 1.93
N VAL A 53 7.37 5.26 2.57
CA VAL A 53 6.86 5.57 3.92
C VAL A 53 5.33 5.47 4.00
N GLY A 54 4.61 5.84 2.94
CA GLY A 54 3.15 5.70 2.90
C GLY A 54 2.68 4.23 2.93
N MET A 55 3.47 3.29 2.42
CA MET A 55 3.10 1.89 2.32
C MET A 55 3.08 1.20 3.68
N ILE A 56 4.08 1.45 4.54
CA ILE A 56 4.09 0.86 5.87
C ILE A 56 2.91 1.35 6.73
N ILE A 57 2.50 2.62 6.59
CA ILE A 57 1.33 3.17 7.28
C ILE A 57 0.05 2.50 6.76
N LEU A 58 -0.13 2.43 5.44
CA LEU A 58 -1.29 1.80 4.81
C LEU A 58 -1.41 0.34 5.20
N GLN A 59 -0.35 -0.45 4.99
CA GLN A 59 -0.34 -1.89 5.25
C GLN A 59 -0.52 -2.19 6.74
N SER A 60 0.16 -1.48 7.65
CA SER A 60 -0.02 -1.69 9.09
C SER A 60 -1.46 -1.42 9.52
N SER A 61 -2.09 -0.35 8.99
CA SER A 61 -3.50 -0.04 9.30
C SER A 61 -4.43 -1.19 8.88
N GLU A 62 -4.23 -1.72 7.68
CA GLU A 62 -5.10 -2.75 7.13
C GLU A 62 -4.80 -4.15 7.74
N TYR A 63 -3.53 -4.45 8.04
CA TYR A 63 -3.10 -5.68 8.69
C TYR A 63 -3.40 -5.74 10.18
N PHE A 64 -3.63 -4.61 10.84
CA PHE A 64 -3.89 -4.61 12.30
C PHE A 64 -5.26 -4.01 12.66
N GLY A 65 -6.03 -3.52 11.68
CA GLY A 65 -7.36 -2.95 11.93
C GLY A 65 -7.32 -1.65 12.75
N VAL A 66 -6.16 -1.01 12.82
CA VAL A 66 -5.93 0.25 13.53
C VAL A 66 -6.01 1.39 12.52
N SER A 67 -6.51 2.56 12.91
CA SER A 67 -6.65 3.67 11.96
C SER A 67 -5.29 4.14 11.45
N LYS A 68 -5.24 4.63 10.20
CA LYS A 68 -4.01 5.16 9.58
C LYS A 68 -3.37 6.28 10.42
N LYS A 69 -4.19 7.08 11.11
CA LYS A 69 -3.75 8.13 12.04
C LYS A 69 -3.01 7.53 13.24
N GLU A 70 -3.66 6.62 13.97
CA GLU A 70 -3.06 5.96 15.13
C GLU A 70 -1.77 5.19 14.75
N ILE A 71 -1.78 4.49 13.61
CA ILE A 71 -0.60 3.83 13.05
C ILE A 71 0.53 4.82 12.76
N SER A 72 0.24 5.93 12.09
CA SER A 72 1.24 6.94 11.77
C SER A 72 1.87 7.54 13.04
N GLU A 73 1.08 7.73 14.10
CA GLU A 73 1.57 8.21 15.38
C GLU A 73 2.44 7.18 16.10
N SER A 74 2.05 5.89 16.11
CA SER A 74 2.81 4.85 16.80
C SER A 74 4.10 4.44 16.07
N LEU A 75 4.07 4.41 14.73
CA LEU A 75 5.22 4.00 13.91
C LEU A 75 6.41 4.96 14.01
N LYS A 76 6.21 6.20 14.47
CA LYS A 76 7.33 7.12 14.81
C LYS A 76 8.31 6.51 15.81
N ASN A 77 7.82 5.60 16.64
CA ASN A 77 8.60 4.88 17.66
C ASN A 77 8.90 3.43 17.24
N GLY A 78 8.70 3.07 15.96
CA GLY A 78 8.94 1.71 15.46
C GLY A 78 7.95 0.67 15.99
N ILE A 79 6.74 1.08 16.41
CA ILE A 79 5.73 0.19 17.00
C ILE A 79 4.34 0.39 16.43
N ILE A 80 3.50 -0.64 16.60
CA ILE A 80 2.04 -0.56 16.48
C ILE A 80 1.46 -0.68 17.89
N LYS A 81 0.55 0.22 18.26
CA LYS A 81 -0.07 0.25 19.60
C LYS A 81 -1.58 0.02 19.49
N PHE A 82 -2.08 -0.96 20.23
CA PHE A 82 -3.50 -1.25 20.35
C PHE A 82 -4.11 -0.54 21.56
N LYS A 83 -5.44 -0.36 21.53
CA LYS A 83 -6.21 0.28 22.60
C LYS A 83 -6.14 -0.46 23.93
N ASN A 84 -5.97 -1.78 23.91
CA ASN A 84 -5.80 -2.62 25.09
C ASN A 84 -4.38 -2.55 25.70
N GLY A 85 -3.50 -1.70 25.15
CA GLY A 85 -2.12 -1.54 25.61
C GLY A 85 -1.10 -2.47 24.95
N LYS A 86 -1.52 -3.45 24.12
CA LYS A 86 -0.59 -4.29 23.37
C LYS A 86 0.25 -3.44 22.43
N THR A 87 1.55 -3.70 22.42
CA THR A 87 2.49 -3.13 21.46
C THR A 87 3.11 -4.24 20.61
N ILE A 88 3.35 -3.93 19.34
CA ILE A 88 4.03 -4.79 18.38
C ILE A 88 5.23 -4.02 17.85
N LEU A 89 6.41 -4.62 17.93
CA LEU A 89 7.63 -4.07 17.33
C LEU A 89 7.60 -4.23 15.81
N VAL A 90 8.07 -3.24 15.06
CA VAL A 90 8.04 -3.25 13.59
C VAL A 90 9.43 -2.99 13.00
N ASN A 91 9.81 -3.76 11.98
CA ASN A 91 11.01 -3.58 11.13
C ASN A 91 12.28 -3.20 11.93
N GLN A 92 12.58 -3.91 13.03
CA GLN A 92 13.63 -3.52 13.98
C GLN A 92 15.04 -3.52 13.39
N MET A 93 15.25 -4.28 12.32
CA MET A 93 16.52 -4.29 11.60
C MET A 93 16.56 -3.30 10.42
N GLY A 94 15.50 -2.52 10.18
CA GLY A 94 15.52 -1.32 9.33
C GLY A 94 14.56 -1.34 8.13
N GLY A 95 14.04 -2.50 7.72
CA GLY A 95 13.13 -2.59 6.57
C GLY A 95 13.80 -2.22 5.23
N ILE A 96 13.02 -2.21 4.15
CA ILE A 96 13.49 -1.97 2.78
C ILE A 96 14.12 -0.58 2.64
N LEU A 97 13.56 0.43 3.31
CA LEU A 97 14.07 1.81 3.25
C LEU A 97 15.52 1.91 3.72
N ASN A 98 15.93 1.07 4.68
CA ASN A 98 17.31 1.04 5.17
C ASN A 98 18.16 -0.06 4.51
N TYR A 99 17.58 -1.22 4.20
CA TYR A 99 18.31 -2.32 3.54
C TYR A 99 18.79 -1.96 2.14
N GLN A 100 18.14 -0.99 1.49
CA GLN A 100 18.34 -0.68 0.06
C GLN A 100 18.18 -1.94 -0.81
N ALA A 101 17.36 -2.89 -0.34
CA ALA A 101 17.14 -4.15 -1.02
C ALA A 101 16.45 -3.88 -2.37
N ALA A 102 16.90 -4.58 -3.42
CA ALA A 102 16.15 -4.60 -4.67
C ALA A 102 14.71 -5.07 -4.39
N MET A 103 13.73 -4.37 -4.96
CA MET A 103 12.32 -4.61 -4.64
C MET A 103 11.90 -6.08 -4.81
N SER A 104 12.51 -6.80 -5.75
CA SER A 104 12.23 -8.22 -6.03
C SER A 104 12.64 -9.20 -4.93
N VAL A 105 13.59 -8.84 -4.04
CA VAL A 105 14.11 -9.72 -2.98
C VAL A 105 13.72 -9.24 -1.57
N SER A 106 13.01 -8.12 -1.48
CA SER A 106 12.69 -7.45 -0.23
C SER A 106 11.91 -8.33 0.76
N ALA A 107 10.89 -9.08 0.33
CA ALA A 107 10.17 -10.00 1.21
C ALA A 107 11.08 -11.11 1.78
N ALA A 108 12.08 -11.55 1.01
CA ALA A 108 13.07 -12.51 1.50
C ALA A 108 13.98 -11.87 2.57
N THR A 109 14.36 -10.60 2.42
CA THR A 109 15.09 -9.88 3.49
C THR A 109 14.26 -9.73 4.76
N GLY A 110 12.93 -9.55 4.63
CA GLY A 110 12.02 -9.56 5.77
C GLY A 110 11.89 -10.92 6.45
N LEU A 111 11.89 -12.01 5.68
CA LEU A 111 11.92 -13.36 6.24
C LEU A 111 13.22 -13.63 7.01
N VAL A 112 14.34 -13.15 6.48
CA VAL A 112 15.65 -13.23 7.14
C VAL A 112 15.63 -12.47 8.47
N ASP A 113 15.10 -11.24 8.49
CA ASP A 113 14.87 -10.45 9.71
C ASP A 113 14.01 -11.18 10.75
N VAL A 114 12.84 -11.68 10.34
CA VAL A 114 11.96 -12.49 11.20
C VAL A 114 12.69 -13.72 11.74
N ALA A 115 13.42 -14.46 10.91
CA ALA A 115 14.18 -15.64 11.32
C ALA A 115 15.30 -15.29 12.32
N ALA A 116 15.90 -14.11 12.18
CA ALA A 116 16.89 -13.58 13.12
C ALA A 116 16.29 -13.39 14.52
N HIS A 117 15.09 -12.81 14.60
CA HIS A 117 14.37 -12.65 15.86
C HIS A 117 14.04 -14.00 16.53
N TYR A 118 13.82 -15.07 15.77
CA TYR A 118 13.68 -16.44 16.31
C TYR A 118 15.00 -17.07 16.76
N GLY A 119 16.14 -16.45 16.50
CA GLY A 119 17.47 -16.99 16.79
C GLY A 119 17.88 -18.11 15.84
N LEU A 120 17.43 -18.07 14.57
CA LEU A 120 17.75 -19.07 13.56
C LEU A 120 18.99 -18.72 12.71
N TYR A 121 19.71 -17.65 13.07
CA TYR A 121 20.97 -17.33 12.44
C TYR A 121 22.05 -18.30 12.89
N SER A 122 22.86 -18.79 11.95
CA SER A 122 23.97 -19.69 12.26
C SER A 122 25.12 -19.00 13.01
N LYS A 123 25.18 -17.66 12.97
CA LYS A 123 26.15 -16.83 13.69
C LYS A 123 25.44 -15.65 14.33
N GLU A 124 25.76 -15.37 15.60
CA GLU A 124 25.30 -14.15 16.25
C GLU A 124 25.88 -12.94 15.50
N SER A 125 25.00 -12.01 15.13
CA SER A 125 25.41 -10.72 14.59
C SER A 125 25.27 -9.69 15.72
N PRO A 126 26.32 -8.94 16.06
CA PRO A 126 26.35 -8.09 17.25
C PRO A 126 25.27 -6.98 17.26
N ASN A 127 24.67 -6.67 16.11
CA ASN A 127 23.66 -5.63 15.95
C ASN A 127 22.25 -6.19 15.69
N VAL A 128 22.04 -7.49 15.85
CA VAL A 128 20.74 -8.15 15.62
C VAL A 128 20.14 -8.55 16.96
N LEU A 129 19.03 -7.90 17.33
CA LEU A 129 18.32 -8.20 18.57
C LEU A 129 17.50 -9.49 18.43
N ILE A 130 17.94 -10.56 19.08
CA ILE A 130 17.18 -11.82 19.16
C ILE A 130 16.11 -11.67 20.26
N THR A 131 14.83 -11.57 19.86
CA THR A 131 13.72 -11.34 20.80
C THR A 131 12.90 -12.60 21.12
N ARG A 132 13.09 -13.70 20.37
CA ARG A 132 12.35 -14.97 20.48
C ARG A 132 10.83 -14.79 20.58
N PRO A 133 10.20 -14.14 19.58
CA PRO A 133 8.77 -13.86 19.60
C PRO A 133 7.94 -15.15 19.59
N GLY A 134 6.79 -15.12 20.27
CA GLY A 134 5.82 -16.23 20.22
C GLY A 134 5.16 -16.32 18.84
N LYS A 135 4.75 -15.16 18.29
CA LYS A 135 4.18 -15.07 16.94
C LYS A 135 4.69 -13.84 16.20
N THR A 136 4.91 -13.98 14.89
CA THR A 136 5.35 -12.88 14.02
C THR A 136 4.52 -12.77 12.77
N LEU A 137 4.47 -11.57 12.21
CA LEU A 137 3.86 -11.30 10.91
C LEU A 137 4.93 -10.87 9.91
N LEU A 138 4.89 -11.43 8.70
CA LEU A 138 5.65 -10.98 7.54
C LEU A 138 4.67 -10.52 6.46
N GLY A 139 4.68 -9.23 6.14
CA GLY A 139 3.86 -8.62 5.11
C GLY A 139 4.68 -8.21 3.89
N GLY A 140 4.29 -8.68 2.71
CA GLY A 140 4.88 -8.35 1.41
C GLY A 140 3.90 -7.61 0.50
N ASN A 141 4.43 -6.71 -0.33
CA ASN A 141 3.70 -5.95 -1.33
C ASN A 141 4.31 -6.16 -2.73
N GLY A 142 3.50 -6.09 -3.79
CA GLY A 142 3.98 -6.14 -5.17
C GLY A 142 3.25 -5.18 -6.10
N GLY A 143 4.01 -4.66 -7.08
CA GLY A 143 3.55 -3.62 -8.01
C GLY A 143 3.19 -2.32 -7.28
N ILE A 144 2.25 -1.55 -7.85
CA ILE A 144 1.69 -0.37 -7.18
C ILE A 144 0.56 -0.82 -6.24
N ASP A 145 0.91 -1.55 -5.18
CA ASP A 145 -0.02 -2.16 -4.22
C ASP A 145 -1.05 -3.12 -4.88
N SER A 146 -0.65 -3.73 -5.99
CA SER A 146 -1.53 -4.61 -6.79
C SER A 146 -1.71 -5.99 -6.16
N ILE A 147 -0.76 -6.41 -5.33
CA ILE A 147 -0.78 -7.68 -4.62
C ILE A 147 -0.22 -7.46 -3.22
N ASN A 148 -0.85 -8.09 -2.23
CA ASN A 148 -0.28 -8.23 -0.89
C ASN A 148 -0.31 -9.70 -0.48
N SER A 149 0.77 -10.12 0.19
CA SER A 149 0.93 -11.45 0.75
C SER A 149 1.34 -11.32 2.21
N VAL A 150 0.66 -12.02 3.11
CA VAL A 150 0.91 -12.00 4.55
C VAL A 150 1.16 -13.43 5.00
N ALA A 151 2.23 -13.63 5.77
CA ALA A 151 2.54 -14.88 6.45
C ALA A 151 2.62 -14.63 7.96
N ILE A 152 2.10 -15.57 8.74
CA ILE A 152 2.18 -15.56 10.20
C ILE A 152 2.98 -16.77 10.64
N PHE A 153 4.03 -16.52 11.41
CA PHE A 153 4.87 -17.57 11.98
C PHE A 153 4.70 -17.69 13.49
N SER A 154 4.99 -18.86 14.03
CA SER A 154 5.04 -19.11 15.48
C SER A 154 6.29 -19.89 15.89
N SER A 155 6.68 -19.73 17.15
CA SER A 155 7.70 -20.55 17.81
C SER A 155 7.28 -22.00 17.96
N GLU A 156 5.97 -22.26 18.02
CA GLU A 156 5.38 -23.59 18.22
C GLU A 156 4.44 -23.98 17.08
N PRO A 157 4.23 -25.28 16.82
CA PRO A 157 3.21 -25.74 15.88
C PRO A 157 1.81 -25.31 16.33
N SER A 158 1.01 -24.72 15.43
CA SER A 158 -0.37 -24.38 15.73
C SER A 158 -1.29 -25.60 15.69
N ARG A 159 -2.19 -25.70 16.67
CA ARG A 159 -3.33 -26.65 16.69
C ARG A 159 -4.67 -25.93 16.50
N LEU A 160 -4.64 -24.61 16.30
CA LEU A 160 -5.84 -23.79 16.14
C LEU A 160 -6.48 -24.07 14.79
N LYS A 161 -7.81 -24.05 14.76
CA LYS A 161 -8.57 -24.21 13.53
C LYS A 161 -8.78 -22.85 12.86
N PRO A 162 -8.80 -22.79 11.51
CA PRO A 162 -9.12 -21.56 10.80
C PRO A 162 -10.48 -20.97 11.22
N LYS A 163 -10.53 -19.64 11.37
CA LYS A 163 -11.75 -18.89 11.69
C LYS A 163 -12.49 -18.53 10.41
N LYS A 164 -13.81 -18.73 10.36
CA LYS A 164 -14.63 -18.24 9.24
C LYS A 164 -14.73 -16.71 9.30
N ILE A 165 -14.47 -16.07 8.16
CA ILE A 165 -14.54 -14.61 8.02
C ILE A 165 -15.41 -14.21 6.83
N LYS A 166 -15.99 -13.01 6.90
CA LYS A 166 -16.63 -12.38 5.75
C LYS A 166 -15.57 -11.56 5.01
N ILE A 167 -15.19 -12.05 3.83
CA ILE A 167 -14.14 -11.44 3.02
C ILE A 167 -14.65 -10.13 2.40
N LYS A 168 -13.89 -9.03 2.57
CA LYS A 168 -14.17 -7.77 1.90
C LYS A 168 -14.00 -7.92 0.38
N ARG A 169 -15.05 -7.57 -0.37
CA ARG A 169 -15.02 -7.62 -1.83
C ARG A 169 -14.18 -6.47 -2.38
N LEU A 170 -13.24 -6.81 -3.25
CA LEU A 170 -12.52 -5.86 -4.10
C LEU A 170 -13.29 -5.76 -5.43
N PHE A 171 -13.34 -4.56 -6.00
CA PHE A 171 -14.04 -4.29 -7.25
C PHE A 171 -13.24 -3.27 -8.07
N LEU A 172 -13.60 -3.09 -9.34
CA LEU A 172 -12.88 -2.18 -10.22
C LEU A 172 -13.63 -0.87 -10.39
N ASN A 173 -12.88 0.24 -10.41
CA ASN A 173 -13.39 1.50 -10.96
C ASN A 173 -13.54 1.37 -12.48
N GLN A 174 -14.38 2.21 -13.05
CA GLN A 174 -14.43 2.45 -14.49
C GLN A 174 -13.39 3.51 -14.89
N ASN A 175 -12.78 3.37 -16.06
CA ASN A 175 -11.79 4.31 -16.62
C ASN A 175 -12.17 4.76 -18.02
N TRP A 176 -13.11 5.69 -18.10
CA TRP A 176 -13.53 6.34 -19.33
C TRP A 176 -14.25 7.63 -19.00
N ALA A 177 -14.34 8.52 -19.99
CA ALA A 177 -15.11 9.75 -19.96
C ALA A 177 -15.65 10.03 -21.37
N ASN A 178 -16.83 10.64 -21.46
CA ASN A 178 -17.33 11.14 -22.74
C ASN A 178 -16.56 12.41 -23.16
N ASP A 179 -16.50 12.69 -24.46
CA ASP A 179 -15.96 13.96 -24.92
C ASP A 179 -16.80 15.13 -24.38
N ASN A 180 -16.13 16.19 -23.93
CA ASN A 180 -16.71 17.35 -23.23
C ASN A 180 -17.26 17.08 -21.82
N GLU A 181 -17.16 15.86 -21.29
CA GLU A 181 -17.63 15.59 -19.94
C GLU A 181 -16.79 16.37 -18.91
N ILE A 182 -17.45 16.95 -17.90
CA ILE A 182 -16.79 17.71 -16.84
C ILE A 182 -16.65 16.81 -15.62
N GLY A 183 -15.40 16.62 -15.19
CA GLY A 183 -15.07 15.94 -13.95
C GLY A 183 -14.54 16.91 -12.90
N THR A 184 -14.41 16.42 -11.68
CA THR A 184 -13.82 17.15 -10.56
C THR A 184 -12.44 16.60 -10.28
N LEU A 185 -11.47 17.49 -10.05
CA LEU A 185 -10.12 17.08 -9.68
C LEU A 185 -10.15 16.29 -8.38
N TYR A 186 -9.61 15.07 -8.40
CA TYR A 186 -9.48 14.23 -7.22
C TYR A 186 -8.07 14.28 -6.62
N SER A 187 -7.05 14.29 -7.48
CA SER A 187 -5.65 14.42 -7.09
C SER A 187 -4.84 14.88 -8.29
N SER A 188 -3.71 15.55 -8.05
CA SER A 188 -2.75 15.92 -9.08
C SER A 188 -1.32 15.78 -8.60
N THR A 189 -0.40 15.82 -9.56
CA THR A 189 1.02 15.99 -9.30
C THR A 189 1.69 16.71 -10.47
N THR A 190 2.73 17.48 -10.17
CA THR A 190 3.67 17.96 -11.18
C THR A 190 4.69 16.86 -11.52
N VAL A 191 4.66 16.39 -12.76
CA VAL A 191 5.61 15.42 -13.28
C VAL A 191 6.89 16.14 -13.71
N ASN A 192 7.96 15.96 -12.95
CA ASN A 192 9.27 16.58 -13.22
C ASN A 192 10.23 15.66 -13.99
N LEU A 193 9.98 14.35 -13.98
CA LEU A 193 10.80 13.33 -14.62
C LEU A 193 9.91 12.35 -15.39
N ASN A 194 10.15 12.21 -16.71
CA ASN A 194 9.38 11.32 -17.58
C ASN A 194 10.25 10.76 -18.73
N PRO A 195 11.32 9.99 -18.41
CA PRO A 195 12.23 9.47 -19.41
C PRO A 195 11.48 8.52 -20.36
N GLY A 196 11.67 8.69 -21.67
CA GLY A 196 11.13 7.77 -22.69
C GLY A 196 9.70 8.07 -23.17
N PHE A 197 9.11 9.20 -22.79
CA PHE A 197 7.76 9.59 -23.23
C PHE A 197 7.76 10.89 -24.04
N ILE A 198 6.72 11.06 -24.86
CA ILE A 198 6.57 12.19 -25.79
C ILE A 198 6.28 13.51 -25.04
N THR A 199 5.60 13.44 -23.89
CA THR A 199 5.27 14.63 -23.09
C THR A 199 6.49 15.13 -22.34
N LYS A 200 6.98 16.31 -22.73
CA LYS A 200 8.12 16.98 -22.09
C LYS A 200 7.76 17.47 -20.69
N THR A 201 8.64 17.23 -19.73
CA THR A 201 8.53 17.76 -18.37
C THR A 201 9.00 19.21 -18.28
N PRO A 202 8.52 19.99 -17.29
CA PRO A 202 7.48 19.64 -16.32
C PRO A 202 6.05 19.75 -16.90
N TYR A 203 5.14 18.93 -16.39
CA TYR A 203 3.71 19.02 -16.71
C TYR A 203 2.82 18.54 -15.57
N SER A 204 1.58 19.01 -15.53
CA SER A 204 0.60 18.61 -14.53
C SER A 204 -0.17 17.37 -14.98
N LEU A 205 -0.19 16.35 -14.13
CA LEU A 205 -0.98 15.14 -14.29
C LEU A 205 -2.10 15.15 -13.26
N ALA A 206 -3.33 14.92 -13.68
CA ALA A 206 -4.50 14.92 -12.82
C ALA A 206 -5.25 13.59 -12.89
N LEU A 207 -5.68 13.11 -11.73
CA LEU A 207 -6.72 12.11 -11.58
C LEU A 207 -8.05 12.85 -11.40
N VAL A 208 -8.98 12.61 -12.30
CA VAL A 208 -10.28 13.30 -12.35
C VAL A 208 -11.38 12.32 -12.00
N LYS A 209 -12.22 12.69 -11.04
CA LYS A 209 -13.44 11.98 -10.69
C LYS A 209 -14.57 12.43 -11.61
N MET A 210 -15.09 11.51 -12.42
CA MET A 210 -16.22 11.78 -13.31
C MET A 210 -17.53 11.56 -12.56
N GLN A 211 -17.67 10.39 -11.95
CA GLN A 211 -18.83 9.96 -11.17
C GLN A 211 -18.36 9.01 -10.05
N PRO A 212 -19.20 8.65 -9.06
CA PRO A 212 -18.83 7.63 -8.09
C PRO A 212 -18.35 6.34 -8.78
N GLY A 213 -17.11 5.92 -8.49
CA GLY A 213 -16.51 4.72 -9.09
C GLY A 213 -16.01 4.88 -10.54
N ARG A 214 -16.00 6.09 -11.12
CA ARG A 214 -15.45 6.37 -12.46
C ARG A 214 -14.40 7.48 -12.42
N TYR A 215 -13.18 7.14 -12.85
CA TYR A 215 -12.02 8.03 -12.79
C TYR A 215 -11.22 7.96 -14.07
N VAL A 216 -10.63 9.08 -14.49
CA VAL A 216 -9.71 9.14 -15.63
C VAL A 216 -8.45 9.91 -15.23
N MET A 217 -7.32 9.58 -15.85
CA MET A 217 -6.08 10.31 -15.68
C MET A 217 -5.77 11.09 -16.95
N VAL A 218 -5.44 12.37 -16.78
CA VAL A 218 -5.26 13.31 -17.88
C VAL A 218 -4.09 14.24 -17.64
N ASN A 219 -3.41 14.60 -18.72
CA ASN A 219 -2.55 15.77 -18.74
C ASN A 219 -3.42 17.03 -18.70
N VAL A 220 -3.05 18.03 -17.90
CA VAL A 220 -3.88 19.22 -17.70
C VAL A 220 -3.43 20.36 -18.61
N PHE A 221 -4.40 20.99 -19.27
CA PHE A 221 -4.22 22.12 -20.17
C PHE A 221 -5.05 23.31 -19.68
N ASN A 222 -4.62 24.53 -20.01
CA ASN A 222 -5.44 25.71 -19.81
C ASN A 222 -6.49 25.88 -20.94
N SER A 223 -7.34 26.89 -20.81
CA SER A 223 -8.38 27.21 -21.80
C SER A 223 -7.85 27.59 -23.19
N LYS A 224 -6.57 27.95 -23.30
CA LYS A 224 -5.88 28.23 -24.58
C LYS A 224 -5.28 26.97 -25.23
N GLY A 225 -5.39 25.81 -24.58
CA GLY A 225 -4.81 24.56 -25.06
C GLY A 225 -3.31 24.41 -24.74
N GLU A 226 -2.76 25.21 -23.84
CA GLU A 226 -1.37 25.12 -23.41
C GLU A 226 -1.26 24.13 -22.23
N LEU A 227 -0.28 23.23 -22.31
CA LEU A 227 -0.01 22.25 -21.24
C LEU A 227 0.43 22.98 -19.98
N LEU A 228 -0.28 22.75 -18.87
CA LEU A 228 0.08 23.31 -17.57
C LEU A 228 1.31 22.59 -17.03
N LYS A 229 2.27 23.38 -16.54
CA LYS A 229 3.59 22.92 -16.08
C LYS A 229 3.63 22.58 -14.59
N THR A 230 2.62 23.03 -13.84
CA THR A 230 2.54 22.92 -12.39
C THR A 230 1.10 22.75 -11.94
N ASP A 231 0.89 22.02 -10.86
CA ASP A 231 -0.42 21.79 -10.24
C ASP A 231 -0.66 22.62 -8.97
N GLN A 232 0.21 23.59 -8.69
CA GLN A 232 0.16 24.43 -7.47
C GLN A 232 -1.17 25.17 -7.28
N ASP A 233 -1.82 25.60 -8.36
CA ASP A 233 -3.08 26.36 -8.29
C ASP A 233 -4.32 25.47 -8.27
N PHE A 234 -4.14 24.15 -8.25
CA PHE A 234 -5.24 23.20 -8.31
C PHE A 234 -5.86 22.99 -6.94
N GLN A 235 -7.19 23.00 -6.89
CA GLN A 235 -7.95 22.76 -5.68
C GLN A 235 -8.63 21.39 -5.75
N PHE A 236 -8.21 20.48 -4.88
CA PHE A 236 -8.81 19.15 -4.79
C PHE A 236 -10.30 19.24 -4.45
N ASP A 237 -11.09 18.35 -5.04
CA ASP A 237 -12.55 18.27 -4.96
C ASP A 237 -13.31 19.54 -5.41
N SER A 238 -12.62 20.55 -5.94
CA SER A 238 -13.20 21.83 -6.34
C SER A 238 -12.91 22.18 -7.80
N SER A 239 -11.64 22.14 -8.23
CA SER A 239 -11.25 22.41 -9.60
C SER A 239 -11.95 21.47 -10.58
N LYS A 240 -12.43 22.03 -11.70
CA LYS A 240 -13.16 21.29 -12.73
C LYS A 240 -12.29 21.13 -13.97
N LEU A 241 -12.37 19.95 -14.56
CA LEU A 241 -11.66 19.64 -15.80
C LEU A 241 -12.67 19.13 -16.82
N LYS A 242 -12.71 19.80 -17.97
CA LYS A 242 -13.44 19.35 -19.14
C LYS A 242 -12.56 18.35 -19.91
N ILE A 243 -13.04 17.12 -20.05
CA ILE A 243 -12.29 16.04 -20.69
C ILE A 243 -12.44 16.11 -22.20
N ARG A 244 -11.32 16.00 -22.91
CA ARG A 244 -11.24 15.88 -24.36
C ARG A 244 -10.49 14.62 -24.74
N ASN A 245 -10.98 13.89 -25.73
CA ASN A 245 -10.27 12.77 -26.31
C ASN A 245 -9.69 13.20 -27.66
N GLU A 246 -8.36 13.28 -27.74
CA GLU A 246 -7.64 13.56 -28.97
C GLU A 246 -6.79 12.35 -29.34
N ASN A 247 -7.20 11.63 -30.41
CA ASN A 247 -6.49 10.45 -30.92
C ASN A 247 -6.24 9.36 -29.85
N GLY A 248 -7.21 9.15 -28.95
CA GLY A 248 -7.10 8.18 -27.85
C GLY A 248 -6.38 8.70 -26.61
N ILE A 249 -5.88 9.93 -26.62
CA ILE A 249 -5.23 10.58 -25.47
C ILE A 249 -6.24 11.49 -24.78
N LEU A 250 -6.47 11.24 -23.49
CA LEU A 250 -7.34 12.10 -22.69
C LEU A 250 -6.59 13.34 -22.20
N LYS A 251 -7.19 14.50 -22.46
CA LYS A 251 -6.76 15.82 -21.96
C LYS A 251 -7.80 16.36 -21.00
N GLY A 252 -7.36 17.02 -19.94
CA GLY A 252 -8.24 17.78 -19.05
C GLY A 252 -8.02 19.27 -19.25
N ILE A 253 -9.03 19.97 -19.73
CA ILE A 253 -9.01 21.44 -19.82
C ILE A 253 -9.50 22.01 -18.51
N LEU A 254 -8.63 22.73 -17.78
CA LEU A 254 -9.02 23.43 -16.56
C LEU A 254 -10.01 24.54 -16.91
N ILE A 255 -11.16 24.56 -16.23
CA ILE A 255 -12.25 25.53 -16.43
C ILE A 255 -12.58 26.30 -15.15
#